data_AF-A0A4D4LUW5-F1
#
_entry.id   AF-A0A4D4LUW5-F1
#
_cell.length_a   1.000
_cell.length_b   1.000
_cell.length_c   1.000
_cell.angle_alpha   90.00
_cell.angle_beta   90.00
_cell.angle_gamma   90.00
#
_symmetry.space_group_name_H-M   'P 1'
#
loop_
_entity.id
_entity.type
_entity.pdbx_description
1 polymer ?
#
loop_
_entity_poly.entity_id
_entity_poly.type
_entity_poly.pdbx_seq_one_letter_code
_entity_poly.pdbx_strand_id
1 'polypeptide(L)'
;MERHPIYGYRQVSFASWRFEEPSDFLKTKFESLVQDTPTNLEWRFKAARNWMIAPARLVDQAGQGGEFFNEAVVSITEHDQEFCASAEEDLMQILITLEEGGGKS
;
A
#
# COMPACT_ATOMS: atom_id res chain seq x y z
N MET A 1 11.75 -2.78 -13.07
CA MET A 1 11.19 -4.11 -12.75
C MET A 1 12.07 -4.71 -11.67
N GLU A 2 11.77 -4.41 -10.41
CA GLU A 2 12.62 -4.80 -9.28
C GLU A 2 12.20 -6.21 -8.84
N ARG A 3 12.79 -7.22 -9.48
CA ARG A 3 12.60 -8.63 -9.10
C ARG A 3 13.52 -8.93 -7.91
N HIS A 4 13.07 -9.75 -6.97
CA HIS A 4 13.93 -10.16 -5.87
C HIS A 4 15.22 -10.81 -6.43
N PRO A 5 16.42 -10.27 -6.15
CA PRO A 5 17.66 -10.63 -6.85
C PRO A 5 18.09 -12.08 -6.64
N ILE A 6 17.50 -12.77 -5.66
CA ILE A 6 17.81 -14.17 -5.32
C ILE A 6 16.75 -15.15 -5.82
N TYR A 7 15.49 -14.73 -6.01
CA TYR A 7 14.38 -15.68 -6.21
C TYR A 7 13.46 -15.38 -7.41
N GLY A 8 13.62 -14.23 -8.08
CA GLY A 8 12.94 -13.94 -9.35
C GLY A 8 11.44 -13.60 -9.27
N TYR A 9 10.82 -13.65 -8.09
CA TYR A 9 9.42 -13.25 -7.87
C TYR A 9 9.27 -11.77 -7.47
N ARG A 10 8.08 -11.21 -7.72
CA ARG A 10 7.65 -9.89 -7.24
C ARG A 10 7.15 -10.00 -5.80
N GLN A 11 7.49 -9.03 -4.98
CA GLN A 11 6.92 -8.90 -3.63
C GLN A 11 5.62 -8.09 -3.68
N VAL A 12 4.70 -8.35 -2.77
CA VAL A 12 3.51 -7.49 -2.61
C VAL A 12 3.95 -6.06 -2.27
N SER A 13 3.48 -5.10 -3.07
CA SER A 13 3.81 -3.69 -2.90
C SER A 13 2.90 -3.02 -1.88
N PHE A 14 3.49 -2.22 -1.00
CA PHE A 14 2.80 -1.33 -0.05
C PHE A 14 3.76 -0.19 0.33
N ALA A 15 3.23 0.93 0.82
CA ALA A 15 4.03 2.04 1.34
C ALA A 15 3.74 2.23 2.82
N SER A 16 4.79 2.37 3.62
CA SER A 16 4.68 2.66 5.05
C SER A 16 5.70 3.70 5.46
N TRP A 17 5.28 4.71 6.20
CA TRP A 17 6.14 5.80 6.67
C TRP A 17 5.67 6.32 8.02
N ARG A 18 6.50 7.18 8.63
CA ARG A 18 6.20 7.83 9.90
C ARG A 18 6.06 9.32 9.67
N PHE A 19 4.94 9.89 10.10
CA PHE A 19 4.78 11.34 10.21
C PHE A 19 5.25 11.81 11.59
N GLU A 20 6.04 12.89 11.61
CA GLU A 20 6.47 13.54 12.85
C GLU A 20 5.28 14.25 13.52
N GLU A 21 4.43 14.90 12.72
CA GLU A 21 3.20 15.58 13.16
C GLU A 21 1.99 15.10 12.35
N PRO A 22 1.25 14.07 12.82
CA PRO A 22 0.06 13.60 12.14
C PRO A 22 -1.09 14.60 12.29
N SER A 23 -1.65 15.07 11.17
CA SER A 23 -2.85 15.91 11.18
C SER A 23 -4.06 15.18 10.60
N ASP A 24 -5.25 15.43 11.15
CA ASP A 24 -6.48 14.78 10.66
C ASP A 24 -6.83 15.22 9.23
N PHE A 25 -6.50 16.46 8.86
CA PHE A 25 -6.61 16.95 7.49
C PHE A 25 -5.80 16.09 6.51
N LEU A 26 -4.54 15.80 6.84
CA LEU A 26 -3.71 14.95 6.00
C LEU A 26 -4.27 13.52 5.95
N LYS A 27 -4.73 12.96 7.07
CA LYS A 27 -5.37 11.63 7.07
C LYS A 27 -6.54 11.56 6.10
N THR A 28 -7.49 12.49 6.18
CA THR A 28 -8.64 12.54 5.25
C THR A 28 -8.19 12.71 3.81
N LYS A 29 -7.16 13.53 3.56
CA LYS A 29 -6.61 13.73 2.21
C LYS A 29 -6.03 12.43 1.64
N PHE A 30 -5.20 11.72 2.40
CA PHE A 30 -4.63 10.44 1.96
C PHE A 30 -5.70 9.36 1.79
N GLU A 31 -6.68 9.31 2.69
CA GLU A 31 -7.78 8.35 2.60
C GLU A 31 -8.63 8.57 1.34
N SER A 32 -9.06 9.80 1.07
CA SER A 32 -9.82 10.14 -0.14
C SER A 32 -9.02 9.82 -1.40
N LEU A 33 -7.75 10.23 -1.44
CA LEU A 33 -6.93 10.03 -2.62
C LEU A 33 -6.74 8.54 -2.95
N VAL A 34 -6.47 7.71 -1.94
CA VAL A 34 -6.34 6.26 -2.12
C VAL A 34 -7.65 5.64 -2.62
N GLN A 35 -8.80 6.14 -2.16
CA GLN A 35 -10.13 5.67 -2.61
C GLN A 35 -10.47 6.15 -4.03
N ASP A 36 -10.02 7.35 -4.41
CA ASP A 36 -10.32 7.97 -5.70
C ASP A 36 -9.35 7.54 -6.81
N THR A 37 -8.16 7.02 -6.47
CA THR A 37 -7.21 6.52 -7.47
C THR A 37 -7.76 5.25 -8.14
N PRO A 38 -7.94 5.23 -9.47
CA PRO A 38 -8.37 4.03 -10.18
C PRO A 38 -7.27 2.97 -10.11
N THR A 39 -7.57 1.86 -9.44
CA THR A 39 -6.63 0.76 -9.17
C THR A 39 -7.28 -0.58 -9.55
N ASN A 40 -6.45 -1.59 -9.80
CA ASN A 40 -6.89 -2.94 -10.12
C ASN A 40 -7.32 -3.73 -8.87
N LEU A 41 -6.71 -3.41 -7.73
CA LEU A 41 -7.00 -3.99 -6.43
C LEU A 41 -7.69 -2.96 -5.53
N GLU A 42 -8.38 -3.41 -4.49
CA GLU A 42 -8.85 -2.50 -3.43
C GLU A 42 -7.66 -2.09 -2.55
N TRP A 43 -7.52 -0.79 -2.28
CA TRP A 43 -6.47 -0.23 -1.43
C TRP A 43 -7.04 0.48 -0.21
N ARG A 44 -6.27 0.47 0.88
CA ARG A 44 -6.65 1.14 2.14
C ARG A 44 -5.50 1.96 2.69
N PHE A 45 -5.86 3.10 3.26
CA PHE A 45 -4.99 3.89 4.10
C PHE A 45 -5.23 3.55 5.57
N LYS A 46 -4.15 3.31 6.33
CA LYS A 46 -4.20 3.07 7.77
C LYS A 46 -3.29 4.06 8.48
N ALA A 47 -3.88 4.94 9.27
CA ALA A 47 -3.16 5.83 10.18
C ALA A 47 -3.07 5.19 11.57
N ALA A 48 -1.95 4.52 11.86
CA ALA A 48 -1.62 4.01 13.19
C ALA A 48 -0.30 4.63 13.68
N ARG A 49 0.56 3.86 14.35
CA ARG A 49 1.92 4.29 14.71
C ARG A 49 2.75 4.65 13.47
N ASN A 50 2.61 3.85 12.42
CA ASN A 50 3.06 4.17 11.07
C ASN A 50 1.84 4.39 10.21
N TRP A 51 1.94 5.33 9.28
CA TRP A 51 0.96 5.50 8.22
C TRP A 51 1.29 4.52 7.12
N MET A 52 0.27 3.87 6.58
CA MET A 52 0.43 2.83 5.59
C MET A 52 -0.63 2.95 4.51
N ILE A 53 -0.21 2.74 3.26
CA ILE A 53 -1.08 2.47 2.12
C ILE A 53 -0.77 1.05 1.67
N ALA A 54 -1.77 0.19 1.70
CA ALA A 54 -1.62 -1.23 1.38
C ALA A 54 -2.87 -1.78 0.70
N PRO A 55 -2.75 -2.87 -0.08
CA PRO A 55 -3.90 -3.59 -0.59
C PRO A 55 -4.80 -4.08 0.55
N ALA A 56 -6.12 -3.94 0.39
CA ALA A 56 -7.13 -4.36 1.36
C ALA A 56 -6.93 -5.81 1.84
N ARG A 57 -6.68 -6.73 0.89
CA ARG A 57 -6.42 -8.15 1.20
C ARG A 57 -5.21 -8.35 2.10
N LEU A 58 -4.13 -7.58 1.91
CA LEU A 58 -2.96 -7.65 2.78
C LEU A 58 -3.32 -7.19 4.20
N VAL A 59 -4.10 -6.11 4.32
CA VAL A 59 -4.56 -5.61 5.62
C VAL A 59 -5.47 -6.63 6.32
N ASP A 60 -6.40 -7.25 5.58
CA ASP A 60 -7.32 -8.24 6.12
C ASP A 60 -6.60 -9.50 6.61
N GLN A 61 -5.61 -9.98 5.85
CA GLN A 61 -4.78 -11.13 6.25
C GLN A 61 -3.84 -10.82 7.41
N ALA A 62 -3.39 -9.57 7.56
CA ALA A 62 -2.52 -9.16 8.66
C ALA A 62 -3.24 -9.11 10.01
N GLY A 63 -4.58 -9.13 10.03
CA GLY A 63 -5.39 -8.98 11.24
C GLY A 63 -5.60 -7.52 11.65
N GLN A 64 -6.54 -7.28 12.58
CA GLN A 64 -6.95 -5.92 12.97
C GLN A 64 -5.79 -5.09 13.53
N GLY A 65 -4.88 -5.71 14.28
CA GLY A 65 -3.69 -5.07 14.84
C GLY A 65 -2.45 -5.13 13.93
N GLY A 66 -2.50 -5.90 12.84
CA GLY A 66 -1.35 -6.16 11.97
C GLY A 66 -0.37 -7.20 12.57
N GLU A 67 -0.84 -8.02 13.49
CA GLU A 67 -0.04 -9.03 14.19
C GLU A 67 0.59 -10.05 13.24
N PHE A 68 -0.05 -10.32 12.11
CA PHE A 68 0.37 -11.30 11.10
C PHE A 68 0.85 -10.64 9.80
N PHE A 69 1.28 -9.37 9.86
CA PHE A 69 1.60 -8.61 8.66
C PHE A 69 2.73 -9.24 7.84
N ASN A 70 3.79 -9.71 8.49
CA ASN A 70 4.92 -10.31 7.79
C ASN A 70 4.53 -11.66 7.16
N GLU A 71 3.75 -12.47 7.86
CA GLU A 71 3.23 -13.74 7.38
C GLU A 71 2.31 -13.54 6.18
N ALA A 72 1.46 -12.51 6.22
CA ALA A 72 0.59 -12.14 5.09
C ALA A 72 1.40 -11.68 3.87
N VAL A 73 2.44 -10.85 4.07
CA VAL A 73 3.35 -10.43 2.98
C VAL A 73 4.01 -11.64 2.33
N VAL A 74 4.56 -12.56 3.12
CA VAL A 74 5.21 -13.78 2.62
C VAL A 74 4.20 -14.66 1.90
N SER A 75 3.05 -14.94 2.52
CA SER A 75 2.01 -15.80 1.95
C SER A 75 1.50 -15.28 0.60
N ILE A 76 1.24 -13.98 0.47
CA ILE A 76 0.79 -13.39 -0.80
C ILE A 76 1.93 -13.45 -1.82
N THR A 77 3.13 -13.07 -1.43
CA THR A 77 4.31 -13.09 -2.31
C THR A 77 4.57 -14.48 -2.88
N GLU A 78 4.49 -15.53 -2.08
CA GLU A 78 4.82 -16.89 -2.53
C GLU A 78 3.72 -17.54 -3.36
N HIS A 79 2.46 -17.17 -3.12
CA HIS A 79 1.32 -17.88 -3.69
C HIS A 79 0.51 -17.09 -4.72
N ASP A 80 0.75 -15.79 -4.89
CA ASP A 80 -0.08 -14.93 -5.74
C ASP A 80 0.72 -13.84 -6.47
N GLN A 81 1.45 -14.26 -7.50
CA GLN A 81 2.29 -13.36 -8.29
C GLN A 81 1.51 -12.38 -9.17
N GLU A 82 0.29 -12.73 -9.58
CA GLU A 82 -0.61 -11.80 -10.29
C GLU A 82 -1.02 -10.66 -9.37
N PHE A 83 -1.40 -10.97 -8.13
CA PHE A 83 -1.67 -9.95 -7.11
C PHE A 83 -0.45 -9.05 -6.87
N CYS A 84 0.76 -9.61 -6.76
CA CYS A 84 1.97 -8.80 -6.61
C CYS A 84 2.22 -7.87 -7.81
N ALA A 85 1.97 -8.34 -9.03
CA ALA A 85 2.12 -7.52 -10.23
C ALA A 85 1.11 -6.36 -10.27
N SER A 86 -0.17 -6.64 -9.99
CA SER A 86 -1.20 -5.60 -9.92
C SER A 86 -0.94 -4.62 -8.77
N ALA A 87 -0.46 -5.11 -7.62
CA ALA A 87 -0.13 -4.24 -6.49
C ALA A 87 1.03 -3.27 -6.82
N GLU A 88 2.02 -3.70 -7.59
CA GLU A 88 3.11 -2.84 -8.05
C GLU A 88 2.60 -1.73 -8.97
N GLU A 89 1.77 -2.09 -9.95
CA GLU A 89 1.18 -1.14 -10.90
C GLU A 89 0.29 -0.11 -10.21
N ASP A 90 -0.59 -0.57 -9.31
CA ASP A 90 -1.48 0.28 -8.54
C ASP A 90 -0.72 1.22 -7.61
N LEU A 91 0.32 0.74 -6.91
CA LEU A 91 1.12 1.59 -6.03
C LEU A 91 1.76 2.75 -6.81
N MET A 92 2.25 2.48 -8.02
CA MET A 92 2.81 3.53 -8.87
C MET A 92 1.75 4.57 -9.26
N GLN A 93 0.51 4.16 -9.57
CA GLN A 93 -0.58 5.09 -9.86
C GLN A 93 -0.97 5.93 -8.64
N ILE A 94 -1.02 5.32 -7.46
CA ILE A 94 -1.29 6.02 -6.20
C ILE A 94 -0.20 7.06 -5.95
N LEU A 95 1.07 6.71 -6.11
CA LEU A 95 2.19 7.64 -5.92
C LEU A 95 2.14 8.81 -6.91
N ILE A 96 1.85 8.56 -8.19
CA ILE A 96 1.67 9.62 -9.19
C ILE A 96 0.52 10.55 -8.78
N THR A 97 -0.62 9.97 -8.39
CA THR A 97 -1.80 10.75 -7.95
C THR A 97 -1.46 11.59 -6.71
N LEU A 98 -0.66 11.07 -5.78
CA LEU A 98 -0.20 11.79 -4.59
C LEU A 98 0.71 12.98 -4.93
N GLU A 99 1.63 12.81 -5.89
CA GLU A 99 2.49 13.89 -6.36
C GLU A 99 1.67 14.98 -7.07
N GLU A 100 0.77 14.60 -7.97
CA GLU A 100 -0.07 15.54 -8.72
C GLU A 100 -1.11 16.25 -7.84
N GLY A 101 -1.74 15.51 -6.92
CA GLY A 101 -2.66 16.04 -5.90
C GLY A 101 -1.96 16.81 -4.77
N GLY A 102 -0.63 16.75 -4.71
CA GLY A 102 0.22 17.54 -3.82
C GLY A 102 0.54 18.94 -4.36
N GLY A 103 0.37 19.16 -5.66
CA GLY A 103 0.77 20.39 -6.36
C GLY A 103 -0.39 21.28 -6.78
N LYS A 104 -1.09 21.89 -5.82
CA LYS A 104 -1.85 23.15 -5.95
C LYS A 104 -2.42 23.53 -4.58
N SER A 105 -1.61 24.21 -3.79
CA SER A 105 -2.04 25.07 -2.68
C SER A 105 -1.37 26.42 -2.84
#